data_AF-V9L6V5-F1
#
_entry.id   AF-V9L6V5-F1
#
_cell.length_a   1.000
_cell.length_b   1.000
_cell.length_c   1.000
_cell.angle_alpha   90.00
_cell.angle_beta   90.00
_cell.angle_gamma   90.00
#
_symmetry.space_group_name_H-M   'P 1'
#
loop_
_entity.id
_entity.type
_entity.pdbx_description
1 polymer ?
#
loop_
_entity_poly.entity_id
_entity_poly.type
_entity_poly.pdbx_seq_one_letter_code
_entity_poly.pdbx_strand_id
1 'polypeptide(L)'
;HNELEKNRRAHLRLCLERLKELIPLESESTRHTTLGLLNKAKAHIKKLEELDRKSLYQIDHLKREHRFLKRRLEQLEDSPENERIRTDSVDSTVFSDRSDSEREEIEVDVESTEFSHGDVDNISTASISDLDDHSSLQSVGSDEGYSSSSVKLSSSI
;
A
#
# COMPACT_ATOMS: atom_id res chain seq x y z
N HIS A 1 -46.85 28.38 -11.36
CA HIS A 1 -45.76 28.41 -10.35
C HIS A 1 -45.84 27.24 -9.36
N ASN A 2 -46.97 27.03 -8.69
CA ASN A 2 -47.16 25.95 -7.70
C ASN A 2 -46.93 24.53 -8.28
N GLU A 3 -47.49 24.23 -9.46
CA GLU A 3 -47.32 22.90 -10.09
C GLU A 3 -45.89 22.60 -10.52
N LEU A 4 -45.16 23.59 -11.05
CA LEU A 4 -43.74 23.43 -11.38
C LEU A 4 -42.90 23.12 -10.14
N GLU A 5 -43.14 23.83 -9.03
CA GLU A 5 -42.42 23.58 -7.78
C GLU A 5 -42.79 22.23 -7.15
N LYS A 6 -44.06 21.80 -7.25
CA LYS A 6 -44.48 20.46 -6.84
C LYS A 6 -43.75 19.37 -7.63
N ASN A 7 -43.72 19.50 -8.96
CA ASN A 7 -43.03 18.55 -9.83
C ASN A 7 -41.52 18.50 -9.52
N ARG A 8 -40.89 19.68 -9.36
CA ARG A 8 -39.47 19.78 -8.97
C ARG A 8 -39.19 19.07 -7.64
N ARG A 9 -40.04 19.25 -6.63
CA ARG A 9 -39.91 18.57 -5.34
C ARG A 9 -40.11 17.06 -5.43
N ALA A 10 -41.05 16.60 -6.25
CA ALA A 10 -41.26 15.18 -6.48
C ALA A 10 -40.02 14.54 -7.12
N HIS A 11 -39.44 15.19 -8.14
CA HIS A 11 -38.22 14.72 -8.78
C HIS A 11 -37.04 14.66 -7.80
N LEU A 12 -36.85 15.70 -6.97
CA LEU A 12 -35.80 15.70 -5.95
C LEU A 12 -35.92 14.53 -4.98
N ARG A 13 -37.14 14.19 -4.52
CA ARG A 13 -37.36 13.04 -3.63
C ARG A 13 -36.93 11.74 -4.30
N LEU A 14 -37.29 11.53 -5.56
CA LEU A 14 -36.89 10.36 -6.33
C LEU A 14 -35.36 10.26 -6.46
N CYS A 15 -34.67 11.36 -6.73
CA CYS A 15 -33.20 11.38 -6.77
C CYS A 15 -32.58 10.99 -5.42
N LEU A 16 -33.13 11.47 -4.31
CA LEU A 16 -32.65 11.14 -2.97
C LEU A 16 -32.95 9.68 -2.59
N GLU A 17 -34.06 9.11 -3.04
CA GLU A 17 -34.36 7.68 -2.85
C GLU A 17 -33.36 6.80 -3.57
N ARG A 18 -33.11 7.07 -4.86
CA ARG A 18 -32.07 6.36 -5.63
C ARG A 18 -30.69 6.48 -5.00
N LEU A 19 -30.35 7.66 -4.47
CA LEU A 19 -29.07 7.87 -3.80
C LEU A 19 -28.92 7.00 -2.53
N LYS A 20 -30.00 6.74 -1.80
CA LYS A 20 -29.97 5.86 -0.61
C LYS A 20 -29.62 4.42 -0.96
N GLU A 21 -30.08 3.92 -2.11
CA GLU A 21 -29.82 2.55 -2.56
C GLU A 21 -28.35 2.32 -2.91
N LEU A 22 -27.62 3.37 -3.29
CA LEU A 22 -26.21 3.30 -3.71
C LEU A 22 -25.21 3.47 -2.56
N ILE A 23 -25.67 3.92 -1.40
CA ILE A 23 -24.80 4.19 -0.25
C ILE A 23 -24.96 3.03 0.72
N PRO A 24 -23.88 2.48 1.29
CA PRO A 24 -23.95 1.52 2.38
C PRO A 24 -24.49 2.26 3.62
N LEU A 25 -25.81 2.26 3.74
CA LEU A 25 -26.54 2.75 4.89
C LEU A 25 -26.76 1.55 5.80
N GLU A 26 -25.93 1.42 6.83
CA GLU A 26 -26.23 0.57 7.98
C GLU A 26 -27.57 1.07 8.56
N SER A 27 -28.61 0.24 8.50
CA SER A 27 -29.95 0.56 8.99
C SER A 27 -29.87 0.85 10.50
N GLU A 28 -30.44 1.91 11.06
CA GLU A 28 -31.82 1.96 11.58
C GLU A 28 -32.20 3.42 11.91
N SER A 29 -31.84 4.42 11.08
CA SER A 29 -32.40 5.76 11.29
C SER A 29 -33.72 5.84 10.54
N THR A 30 -34.84 5.83 11.27
CA THR A 30 -36.20 6.09 10.75
C THR A 30 -36.31 7.41 9.98
N ARG A 31 -35.28 8.28 10.02
CA ARG A 31 -35.22 9.54 9.29
C ARG A 31 -33.79 9.90 8.86
N HIS A 32 -33.50 9.78 7.56
CA HIS A 32 -32.31 10.41 6.97
C HIS A 32 -32.59 11.87 6.60
N THR A 33 -31.70 12.78 6.97
CA THR A 33 -31.72 14.17 6.48
C THR A 33 -31.05 14.24 5.10
N THR A 34 -31.46 15.19 4.25
CA THR A 34 -30.83 15.39 2.93
C THR A 34 -29.33 15.66 3.06
N LEU A 35 -28.93 16.52 4.01
CA LEU A 35 -27.51 16.82 4.25
C LEU A 35 -26.73 15.60 4.71
N GLY A 36 -27.28 14.80 5.63
CA GLY A 36 -26.65 13.58 6.11
C GLY A 36 -26.42 12.56 4.98
N LEU A 37 -27.39 12.43 4.07
CA LEU A 37 -27.27 11.57 2.89
C LEU A 37 -26.15 12.04 1.96
N LEU A 38 -26.09 13.34 1.66
CA LEU A 38 -25.05 13.91 0.81
C LEU A 38 -23.65 13.76 1.41
N ASN A 39 -23.51 13.97 2.72
CA ASN A 39 -22.24 13.79 3.42
C ASN A 39 -21.78 12.32 3.40
N LYS A 40 -22.70 11.37 3.63
CA LYS A 40 -22.40 9.93 3.52
C LYS A 40 -22.05 9.53 2.09
N ALA A 41 -22.74 10.07 1.08
CA ALA A 41 -22.42 9.85 -0.33
C ALA A 41 -20.98 10.28 -0.65
N LYS A 42 -20.62 11.49 -0.23
CA LYS A 42 -19.27 12.03 -0.42
C LYS A 42 -18.21 11.19 0.29
N ALA A 43 -18.49 10.75 1.51
CA ALA A 43 -17.58 9.87 2.25
C ALA A 43 -17.44 8.49 1.57
N HIS A 44 -18.53 7.93 1.05
CA HIS A 44 -18.52 6.65 0.36
C HIS A 44 -17.68 6.70 -0.93
N ILE A 45 -17.82 7.76 -1.74
CA ILE A 45 -16.98 7.97 -2.93
C ILE A 45 -15.50 7.98 -2.54
N LYS A 46 -15.11 8.77 -1.53
CA LYS A 46 -13.72 8.81 -1.06
C LYS A 46 -13.20 7.46 -0.58
N LYS A 47 -14.05 6.68 0.13
CA LYS A 47 -13.70 5.34 0.58
C LYS A 47 -13.45 4.40 -0.60
N LEU A 48 -14.31 4.43 -1.61
CA LEU A 48 -14.15 3.62 -2.82
C LEU A 48 -12.87 3.99 -3.58
N GLU A 49 -12.60 5.29 -3.76
CA GLU A 49 -11.36 5.77 -4.40
C GLU A 49 -10.11 5.28 -3.67
N GLU A 50 -10.13 5.28 -2.33
CA GLU A 50 -9.01 4.80 -1.53
C GLU A 50 -8.84 3.27 -1.60
N LEU A 51 -9.94 2.53 -1.58
CA LEU A 51 -9.91 1.08 -1.74
C LEU A 51 -9.36 0.68 -3.12
N ASP A 52 -9.76 1.39 -4.18
CA ASP A 52 -9.25 1.16 -5.52
C ASP A 52 -7.75 1.45 -5.60
N ARG A 53 -7.29 2.57 -5.01
CA ARG A 53 -5.86 2.91 -4.91
C ARG A 53 -5.05 1.81 -4.23
N LYS A 54 -5.53 1.29 -3.10
CA LYS A 54 -4.89 0.19 -2.35
C LYS A 54 -4.91 -1.11 -3.14
N SER A 55 -6.01 -1.41 -3.83
CA SER A 55 -6.12 -2.61 -4.67
C SER A 55 -5.11 -2.59 -5.81
N LEU A 56 -4.98 -1.45 -6.50
CA LEU A 56 -3.98 -1.28 -7.56
C LEU A 56 -2.54 -1.47 -7.04
N TYR A 57 -2.23 -0.89 -5.88
CA TYR A 57 -0.94 -1.11 -5.22
C TYR A 57 -0.68 -2.60 -4.94
N GLN A 58 -1.68 -3.30 -4.37
CA GLN A 58 -1.56 -4.72 -4.06
C GLN A 58 -1.35 -5.56 -5.33
N ILE A 59 -2.09 -5.25 -6.41
CA ILE A 59 -1.93 -5.92 -7.71
C ILE A 59 -0.50 -5.73 -8.22
N ASP A 60 0.04 -4.51 -8.17
CA ASP A 60 1.39 -4.23 -8.67
C ASP A 60 2.49 -4.87 -7.82
N HIS A 61 2.29 -4.94 -6.50
CA HIS A 61 3.16 -5.68 -5.60
C HIS A 61 3.16 -7.18 -5.93
N LEU A 62 1.98 -7.80 -6.01
CA LEU A 62 1.86 -9.22 -6.36
C LEU A 62 2.43 -9.53 -7.76
N LYS A 63 2.26 -8.63 -8.73
CA LYS A 63 2.87 -8.77 -10.06
C LYS A 63 4.40 -8.74 -9.98
N ARG A 64 5.00 -7.91 -9.11
CA ARG A 64 6.46 -7.88 -8.88
C ARG A 64 6.94 -9.18 -8.25
N GLU A 65 6.26 -9.64 -7.21
CA GLU A 65 6.56 -10.92 -6.54
C GLU A 65 6.47 -12.10 -7.51
N HIS A 66 5.39 -12.19 -8.28
CA HIS A 66 5.23 -13.24 -9.27
C HIS A 66 6.36 -13.24 -10.31
N ARG A 67 6.79 -12.06 -10.79
CA ARG A 67 7.94 -11.97 -11.70
C ARG A 67 9.26 -12.38 -11.04
N PHE A 68 9.45 -12.01 -9.77
CA PHE A 68 10.64 -12.39 -9.01
C PHE A 68 10.72 -13.92 -8.83
N LEU A 69 9.64 -14.52 -8.33
CA LEU A 69 9.55 -15.97 -8.11
C LEU A 69 9.71 -16.75 -9.41
N LYS A 70 9.11 -16.27 -10.51
CA LYS A 70 9.27 -16.92 -11.82
C LYS A 70 10.74 -16.97 -12.28
N ARG A 71 11.49 -15.88 -12.13
CA ARG A 71 12.93 -15.86 -12.45
C ARG A 71 13.74 -16.75 -11.51
N ARG A 72 13.36 -16.81 -10.23
CA ARG A 72 14.02 -17.69 -9.26
C ARG A 72 13.81 -19.17 -9.61
N LEU A 73 12.62 -19.52 -10.08
CA LEU A 73 12.32 -20.87 -10.55
C LEU A 73 13.14 -21.20 -11.81
N GLU A 74 13.18 -20.31 -12.80
CA GLU A 74 13.99 -20.47 -14.02
C GLU A 74 15.48 -20.70 -13.69
N GLN A 75 16.06 -19.93 -12.77
CA GLN A 75 17.45 -20.14 -12.31
C GLN A 75 17.68 -21.51 -11.64
N LEU A 76 16.67 -22.04 -10.95
CA LEU A 76 16.76 -23.35 -10.31
C LEU A 76 16.55 -24.49 -11.30
N GLU A 77 15.66 -24.31 -12.29
CA GLU A 77 15.40 -25.26 -13.37
C GLU A 77 16.59 -25.37 -14.33
N ASP A 78 17.21 -24.23 -14.68
CA ASP A 78 18.41 -24.13 -15.53
C ASP A 78 19.70 -24.57 -14.80
N SER A 79 19.62 -24.94 -13.52
CA SER A 79 20.75 -25.52 -12.80
C SER A 79 21.10 -26.90 -13.38
N PRO A 80 22.35 -27.15 -13.80
CA PRO A 80 22.74 -28.33 -14.57
C PRO A 80 22.67 -29.65 -13.77
N GLU A 81 22.23 -29.64 -12.52
CA GLU A 81 21.96 -30.86 -11.74
C GLU A 81 20.65 -31.56 -12.17
N ASN A 82 19.70 -30.83 -12.76
CA ASN A 82 18.39 -31.38 -13.12
C ASN A 82 18.38 -32.10 -14.48
N GLU A 83 19.23 -31.66 -15.42
CA GLU A 83 19.36 -32.27 -16.75
C GLU A 83 20.22 -33.55 -16.75
N ARG A 84 21.06 -33.76 -15.73
CA ARG A 84 22.02 -34.88 -15.68
C ARG A 84 21.48 -36.18 -15.09
N ILE A 85 20.20 -36.26 -14.70
CA ILE A 85 19.62 -37.45 -14.04
C ILE A 85 18.98 -38.43 -15.05
N ARG A 86 19.06 -38.17 -16.36
CA ARG A 86 18.55 -39.10 -17.40
C ARG A 86 19.59 -39.40 -18.46
N THR A 87 20.64 -40.12 -18.07
CA THR A 87 21.12 -41.37 -18.67
C THR A 87 22.38 -41.78 -17.90
N ASP A 88 22.48 -43.06 -17.54
CA ASP A 88 23.66 -43.77 -17.04
C ASP A 88 24.55 -43.18 -15.93
N SER A 89 24.22 -43.45 -14.65
CA SER A 89 25.27 -43.93 -13.73
C SER A 89 24.67 -44.72 -12.56
N VAL A 90 24.73 -46.03 -12.69
CA VAL A 90 24.65 -46.97 -11.58
C VAL A 90 26.08 -47.22 -11.09
N ASP A 91 26.64 -46.33 -10.27
CA ASP A 91 27.68 -46.65 -9.28
C ASP A 91 28.08 -45.40 -8.49
N SER A 92 27.82 -45.38 -7.18
CA SER A 92 28.80 -44.93 -6.18
C SER A 92 28.15 -45.01 -4.81
N THR A 93 28.45 -46.12 -4.15
CA THR A 93 28.30 -46.34 -2.73
C THR A 93 29.26 -45.49 -1.91
N VAL A 94 28.77 -44.90 -0.81
CA VAL A 94 29.48 -44.48 0.43
C VAL A 94 30.59 -43.40 0.34
N PHE A 95 30.76 -42.69 1.46
CA PHE A 95 31.71 -41.60 1.81
C PHE A 95 31.16 -40.17 1.57
N SER A 96 31.18 -39.24 2.54
CA SER A 96 31.87 -39.19 3.83
C SER A 96 31.08 -38.35 4.84
N ASP A 97 31.17 -38.82 6.08
CA ASP A 97 30.81 -38.19 7.34
C ASP A 97 31.45 -36.78 7.50
N ARG A 98 30.73 -35.90 8.21
CA ARG A 98 31.10 -34.56 8.70
C ARG A 98 31.20 -33.41 7.70
N SER A 99 30.14 -32.60 7.68
CA SER A 99 30.31 -31.14 7.67
C SER A 99 29.40 -30.57 8.76
N ASP A 100 30.01 -30.21 9.88
CA ASP A 100 29.39 -29.44 10.96
C ASP A 100 29.19 -28.02 10.44
N SER A 101 28.01 -27.76 9.87
CA SER A 101 27.59 -26.40 9.53
C SER A 101 26.74 -25.91 10.69
N GLU A 102 27.43 -25.30 11.65
CA GLU A 102 26.87 -24.42 12.66
C GLU A 102 25.75 -23.57 12.07
N ARG A 103 24.55 -23.82 12.59
CA ARG A 103 23.31 -23.17 12.22
C ARG A 103 23.30 -21.86 13.00
N GLU A 104 23.68 -20.74 12.38
CA GLU A 104 23.36 -19.44 12.95
C GLU A 104 21.85 -19.25 12.88
N GLU A 105 21.19 -19.37 14.03
CA GLU A 105 19.78 -19.05 14.22
C GLU A 105 19.62 -17.54 14.10
N ILE A 106 19.05 -17.08 12.98
CA ILE A 106 18.63 -15.70 12.82
C ILE A 106 17.39 -15.51 13.68
N GLU A 107 17.56 -14.94 14.87
CA GLU A 107 16.48 -14.46 15.71
C GLU A 107 15.76 -13.32 14.96
N VAL A 108 14.60 -13.64 14.38
CA VAL A 108 13.68 -12.64 13.84
C VAL A 108 12.95 -11.99 15.01
N ASP A 109 13.33 -10.76 15.35
CA ASP A 109 12.58 -9.93 16.29
C ASP A 109 11.19 -9.62 15.70
N VAL A 110 10.15 -10.20 16.31
CA VAL A 110 8.76 -9.92 15.98
C VAL A 110 8.26 -8.90 16.98
N GLU A 111 8.59 -7.63 16.77
CA GLU A 111 7.94 -6.55 17.52
C GLU A 111 6.48 -6.44 17.05
N SER A 112 5.63 -7.02 17.88
CA SER A 112 4.19 -6.82 18.07
C SER A 112 3.58 -5.61 17.37
N THR A 113 2.84 -5.83 16.27
CA THR A 113 1.68 -4.97 16.00
C THR A 113 0.51 -5.49 16.83
N GLU A 114 0.51 -5.15 18.12
CA GLU A 114 -0.65 -5.27 18.99
C GLU A 114 -1.75 -4.36 18.43
N PHE A 115 -2.60 -4.90 17.56
CA PHE A 115 -3.88 -4.27 17.27
C PHE A 115 -4.84 -4.72 18.37
N SER A 116 -4.72 -4.09 19.55
CA SER A 116 -5.68 -4.25 20.64
C SER A 116 -7.05 -3.81 20.12
N HIS A 117 -7.95 -4.78 20.03
CA HIS A 117 -9.36 -4.56 19.82
C HIS A 117 -9.95 -4.21 21.19
N GLY A 118 -10.24 -2.92 21.41
CA GLY A 118 -10.80 -2.43 22.66
C GLY A 118 -11.54 -1.12 22.44
N ASP A 119 -12.85 -1.19 22.60
CA ASP A 119 -13.81 -0.11 22.48
C ASP A 119 -13.54 1.09 23.41
N VAL A 120 -14.29 2.16 23.12
CA VAL A 120 -14.75 3.30 23.94
C VAL A 120 -14.09 4.66 23.73
N ASP A 121 -15.00 5.62 23.54
CA ASP A 121 -14.84 7.06 23.45
C ASP A 121 -14.04 7.69 24.61
N ASN A 122 -13.68 8.97 24.40
CA ASN A 122 -13.90 10.09 25.35
C ASN A 122 -12.63 10.85 25.82
N ILE A 123 -12.54 12.10 25.33
CA ILE A 123 -12.03 13.37 25.91
C ILE A 123 -10.55 13.59 26.30
N SER A 124 -10.08 14.74 25.81
CA SER A 124 -9.34 15.80 26.54
C SER A 124 -7.81 15.77 26.62
N THR A 125 -7.23 16.72 25.86
CA THR A 125 -6.40 17.84 26.36
C THR A 125 -5.52 17.59 27.60
N ALA A 126 -4.21 17.45 27.38
CA ALA A 126 -3.21 18.12 28.22
C ALA A 126 -1.88 18.22 27.46
N SER A 127 -1.40 19.46 27.39
CA SER A 127 -0.05 19.85 27.01
C SER A 127 1.00 19.15 27.86
N ILE A 128 2.11 18.72 27.23
CA ILE A 128 3.41 18.70 27.88
C ILE A 128 4.45 19.23 26.89
N SER A 129 5.23 20.17 27.40
CA SER A 129 6.20 20.99 26.71
C SER A 129 7.61 20.43 26.91
N ASP A 130 8.45 20.66 25.91
CA ASP A 130 9.89 20.95 25.95
C ASP A 130 10.86 19.95 26.61
N LEU A 131 11.79 19.39 25.82
CA LEU A 131 13.21 19.27 26.20
C LEU A 131 14.11 18.88 25.00
N ASP A 132 15.10 19.75 24.76
CA ASP A 132 16.43 19.58 24.14
C ASP A 132 16.67 18.54 23.03
N ASP A 133 17.12 19.03 21.86
CA ASP A 133 18.14 18.32 21.07
C ASP A 133 19.23 19.29 20.60
N HIS A 134 20.40 19.14 21.22
CA HIS A 134 21.65 19.77 20.80
C HIS A 134 22.32 18.90 19.74
N SER A 135 22.22 19.27 18.47
CA SER A 135 23.07 18.68 17.43
C SER A 135 23.64 19.75 16.50
N SER A 136 24.67 20.43 16.99
CA SER A 136 25.60 21.19 16.17
C SER A 136 26.87 20.36 15.98
N LEU A 137 26.99 19.71 14.82
CA LEU A 137 28.30 19.30 14.30
C LEU A 137 28.42 19.80 12.86
N GLN A 138 29.27 20.82 12.73
CA GLN A 138 29.87 21.25 11.47
C GLN A 138 30.49 20.04 10.78
N SER A 139 30.07 19.75 9.55
CA SER A 139 30.87 18.97 8.62
C SER A 139 31.26 19.87 7.46
N VAL A 140 32.55 20.14 7.41
CA VAL A 140 33.25 20.88 6.36
C VAL A 140 33.97 19.85 5.48
N GLY A 141 33.76 19.96 4.16
CA GLY A 141 34.44 19.19 3.12
C GLY A 141 33.52 18.21 2.39
N SER A 142 33.53 18.05 1.07
CA SER A 142 34.35 18.64 0.01
C SER A 142 33.66 18.42 -1.36
N ASP A 143 33.97 19.33 -2.29
CA ASP A 143 34.20 19.19 -3.75
C ASP A 143 33.56 18.02 -4.53
N GLU A 144 32.66 18.32 -5.47
CA GLU A 144 32.57 17.61 -6.75
C GLU A 144 31.99 18.51 -7.86
N GLY A 145 32.87 19.06 -8.69
CA GLY A 145 32.78 19.08 -10.16
C GLY A 145 31.52 19.63 -10.86
N TYR A 146 31.51 20.93 -11.16
CA TYR A 146 30.67 21.50 -12.22
C TYR A 146 31.17 21.05 -13.61
N SER A 147 30.44 20.15 -14.28
CA SER A 147 30.58 19.94 -15.73
C SER A 147 29.75 20.99 -16.51
N SER A 148 30.47 21.94 -17.11
CA SER A 148 29.95 22.90 -18.06
C SER A 148 29.70 22.23 -19.41
N SER A 149 28.47 22.31 -19.93
CA SER A 149 28.23 22.23 -21.37
C SER A 149 27.31 23.37 -21.79
N SER A 150 27.95 24.39 -22.37
CA SER A 150 27.30 25.49 -23.06
C SER A 150 26.66 24.97 -24.34
N VAL A 151 25.35 25.13 -24.51
CA VAL A 151 24.73 25.13 -25.84
C VAL A 151 24.28 26.55 -26.18
N LYS A 152 24.87 27.05 -27.26
CA LYS A 152 24.74 28.41 -27.75
C LYS A 152 23.33 28.69 -28.26
N LEU A 153 22.87 29.89 -27.94
CA LEU A 153 21.74 30.58 -28.57
C LEU A 153 21.90 30.60 -30.10
N SER A 154 20.82 30.29 -30.82
CA SER A 154 20.59 30.86 -32.16
C SER A 154 19.34 31.72 -32.11
N SER A 155 19.54 33.02 -32.30
CA SER A 155 18.50 34.03 -32.45
C SER A 155 17.81 33.92 -33.81
N SER A 156 16.51 34.27 -33.80
CA SER A 156 15.75 34.98 -34.85
C SER A 156 15.60 34.35 -36.24
N ILE A 157 14.36 34.07 -36.63
CA ILE A 157 13.48 34.98 -37.43
C ILE A 157 12.04 34.71 -37.01
#